data_AF-A0A127EEG1-F1
#
_entry.id   AF-A0A127EEG1-F1
#
_cell.length_a   1.000
_cell.length_b   1.000
_cell.length_c   1.000
_cell.angle_alpha   90.00
_cell.angle_beta   90.00
_cell.angle_gamma   90.00
#
_symmetry.space_group_name_H-M   'P 1'
#
loop_
_entity.id
_entity.type
_entity.pdbx_description
1 polymer ?
#
loop_
_entity_poly.entity_id
_entity_poly.type
_entity_poly.pdbx_seq_one_letter_code
_entity_poly.pdbx_strand_id
1 'polypeptide(L)'
;MNRKEIKSVAKSKLKGRWFNIVLLTLIIAIIEFAASEIIGRTEGITSNILSIANNFLLMPAITASGIIYTIKFVKSNGVISLSEAIPSVKTWGRFIISMIVTMIFSIPILLVVFLGNIFLVLSITSLHSALLNGQISMNPMIAIWGVVLLIVILVLILAAIVGILLFPLPYLMAEDTCGIWEAIKRSFKIMNGHKWELFIMGLSFLGWLILSVLTLGIGLLWLLPYIQVTLRIYYLSITGRESEIN
;
A
#
# COMPACT_ATOMS: atom_id res chain seq x y z
N MET A 1 -18.14 14.82 1.57
CA MET A 1 -18.89 13.58 1.94
C MET A 1 -18.34 12.98 3.24
N ASN A 2 -19.19 12.38 4.08
CA ASN A 2 -18.72 11.62 5.25
C ASN A 2 -18.28 10.19 4.89
N ARG A 3 -17.59 9.50 5.82
CA ARG A 3 -17.08 8.12 5.61
C ARG A 3 -18.17 7.12 5.17
N LYS A 4 -19.37 7.19 5.77
CA LYS A 4 -20.47 6.25 5.47
C LYS A 4 -21.01 6.49 4.07
N GLU A 5 -21.17 7.76 3.68
CA GLU A 5 -21.59 8.16 2.33
C GLU A 5 -20.60 7.65 1.28
N ILE A 6 -19.30 7.89 1.47
CA ILE A 6 -18.26 7.42 0.54
C ILE A 6 -18.32 5.91 0.34
N LYS A 7 -18.43 5.15 1.44
CA LYS A 7 -18.57 3.68 1.37
C LYS A 7 -19.87 3.23 0.70
N SER A 8 -20.96 3.97 0.89
CA SER A 8 -22.25 3.69 0.24
C SER A 8 -22.17 3.91 -1.26
N VAL A 9 -21.60 5.04 -1.68
CA VAL A 9 -21.40 5.38 -3.11
C VAL A 9 -20.47 4.37 -3.77
N ALA A 10 -19.39 3.96 -3.11
CA ALA A 10 -18.50 2.91 -3.61
C ALA A 10 -19.25 1.58 -3.84
N LYS A 11 -20.08 1.15 -2.87
CA LYS A 11 -20.91 -0.06 -3.02
C LYS A 11 -21.92 0.08 -4.16
N SER A 12 -22.53 1.26 -4.30
CA SER A 12 -23.45 1.55 -5.40
C SER A 12 -22.77 1.42 -6.77
N LYS A 13 -21.58 2.03 -6.94
CA LYS A 13 -20.79 1.95 -8.18
C LYS A 13 -20.37 0.52 -8.56
N LEU A 14 -20.11 -0.31 -7.56
CA LEU A 14 -19.75 -1.72 -7.77
C LEU A 14 -20.96 -2.61 -8.07
N LYS A 15 -22.18 -2.23 -7.65
CA LYS A 15 -23.39 -3.02 -7.83
C LYS A 15 -23.63 -3.28 -9.33
N GLY A 16 -23.68 -4.56 -9.71
CA GLY A 16 -23.84 -4.98 -11.11
C GLY A 16 -22.57 -4.88 -11.98
N ARG A 17 -21.43 -4.41 -11.44
CA ARG A 17 -20.18 -4.18 -12.17
C ARG A 17 -18.95 -4.85 -11.53
N TRP A 18 -19.18 -5.80 -10.62
CA TRP A 18 -18.13 -6.51 -9.90
C TRP A 18 -17.22 -7.36 -10.78
N PHE A 19 -17.77 -7.98 -11.83
CA PHE A 19 -17.08 -9.04 -12.56
C PHE A 19 -15.70 -8.61 -13.08
N ASN A 20 -15.62 -7.52 -13.86
CA ASN A 20 -14.34 -7.12 -14.46
C ASN A 20 -13.33 -6.62 -13.42
N ILE A 21 -13.76 -5.89 -12.38
CA ILE A 21 -12.81 -5.37 -11.38
C ILE A 21 -12.28 -6.47 -10.46
N VAL A 22 -13.09 -7.48 -10.14
CA VAL A 22 -12.67 -8.68 -9.41
C VAL A 22 -11.78 -9.56 -10.29
N LEU A 23 -12.14 -9.73 -11.57
CA LEU A 23 -11.33 -10.48 -12.53
C LEU A 23 -9.96 -9.82 -12.74
N LEU A 24 -9.89 -8.49 -12.80
CA LEU A 24 -8.62 -7.77 -12.83
C LEU A 24 -7.79 -8.06 -11.57
N THR A 25 -8.41 -8.04 -10.39
CA THR A 25 -7.74 -8.33 -9.11
C THR A 25 -7.19 -9.76 -9.10
N LEU A 26 -7.95 -10.72 -9.62
CA LEU A 26 -7.53 -12.12 -9.76
C LEU A 26 -6.36 -12.26 -10.75
N ILE A 27 -6.42 -11.61 -11.91
CA ILE A 27 -5.35 -11.63 -12.92
C ILE A 27 -4.06 -11.07 -12.30
N ILE A 28 -4.14 -9.94 -11.60
CA ILE A 28 -2.99 -9.35 -10.90
C ILE A 28 -2.41 -10.33 -9.88
N ALA A 29 -3.25 -10.93 -9.03
CA ALA A 29 -2.80 -11.89 -8.03
C ALA A 29 -2.10 -13.13 -8.65
N ILE A 30 -2.61 -13.62 -9.79
CA ILE A 30 -2.00 -14.73 -10.53
C ILE A 30 -0.63 -14.31 -11.10
N ILE A 31 -0.51 -13.10 -11.66
CA ILE A 31 0.76 -12.57 -12.18
C ILE A 31 1.79 -12.46 -11.05
N GLU A 32 1.40 -11.91 -9.90
CA GLU A 32 2.27 -11.77 -8.72
C GLU A 32 2.73 -13.13 -8.20
N PHE A 33 1.81 -14.09 -8.09
CA PHE A 33 2.12 -15.46 -7.68
C PHE A 33 3.09 -16.14 -8.65
N ALA A 34 2.81 -16.06 -9.96
CA ALA A 34 3.67 -16.64 -10.98
C ALA A 34 5.07 -16.02 -10.97
N ALA A 35 5.18 -14.69 -10.83
CA ALA A 35 6.47 -14.01 -10.70
C ALA A 35 7.24 -14.49 -9.46
N SER A 36 6.57 -14.60 -8.31
CA SER A 36 7.17 -15.11 -7.07
C SER A 36 7.67 -16.56 -7.23
N GLU A 37 6.88 -17.43 -7.84
CA GLU A 37 7.26 -18.83 -8.10
C GLU A 37 8.46 -18.93 -9.05
N ILE A 38 8.50 -18.14 -10.13
CA ILE A 38 9.62 -18.12 -11.07
C ILE A 38 10.90 -17.67 -10.36
N ILE A 39 10.83 -16.59 -9.57
CA ILE A 39 11.98 -16.08 -8.81
C ILE A 39 12.45 -17.12 -7.81
N GLY A 40 11.53 -17.72 -7.04
CA GLY A 40 11.84 -18.71 -6.01
C GLY A 40 12.45 -20.02 -6.53
N ARG A 41 12.27 -20.34 -7.81
CA ARG A 41 12.88 -21.50 -8.48
C ARG A 41 14.25 -21.21 -9.08
N THR A 42 14.68 -19.96 -9.06
CA THR A 42 16.01 -19.56 -9.57
C THR A 42 16.95 -19.26 -8.42
N GLU A 43 18.26 -19.43 -8.65
CA GLU A 43 19.29 -19.19 -7.64
C GLU A 43 20.38 -18.25 -8.17
N GLY A 44 21.21 -17.76 -7.25
CA GLY A 44 22.38 -16.93 -7.57
C GLY A 44 22.04 -15.57 -8.20
N ILE A 45 22.82 -15.19 -9.21
CA ILE A 45 22.69 -13.87 -9.85
C ILE A 45 21.34 -13.73 -10.59
N THR A 46 20.83 -14.81 -11.16
CA THR A 46 19.57 -14.80 -11.92
C THR A 46 18.38 -14.41 -11.03
N SER A 47 18.26 -14.99 -9.83
CA SER A 47 17.16 -14.64 -8.92
C SER A 47 17.25 -13.20 -8.44
N ASN A 48 18.46 -12.66 -8.24
CA ASN A 48 18.67 -11.25 -7.93
C ASN A 48 18.19 -10.33 -9.06
N ILE A 49 18.54 -10.64 -10.32
CA ILE A 49 18.09 -9.87 -11.49
C ILE A 49 16.57 -9.93 -11.60
N LEU A 50 15.96 -11.11 -11.46
CA LEU A 50 14.51 -11.28 -11.54
C LEU A 50 13.78 -10.57 -10.38
N SER A 51 14.34 -10.59 -9.17
CA SER A 51 13.80 -9.85 -8.02
C SER A 51 13.85 -8.33 -8.25
N ILE A 52 14.95 -7.82 -8.81
CA ILE A 52 15.06 -6.40 -9.19
C ILE A 52 14.02 -6.08 -10.27
N ALA A 53 13.91 -6.89 -11.33
CA ALA A 53 12.91 -6.67 -12.37
C ALA A 53 11.48 -6.70 -11.82
N ASN A 54 11.17 -7.64 -10.91
CA ASN A 54 9.86 -7.72 -10.27
C ASN A 54 9.55 -6.46 -9.46
N ASN A 55 10.47 -6.03 -8.60
CA ASN A 55 10.25 -4.87 -7.74
C ASN A 55 10.23 -3.54 -8.50
N PHE A 56 11.09 -3.37 -9.51
CA PHE A 56 11.26 -2.08 -10.18
C PHE A 56 10.52 -1.95 -11.52
N LEU A 57 10.09 -3.05 -12.14
CA LEU A 57 9.38 -3.02 -13.43
C LEU A 57 7.95 -3.53 -13.27
N LEU A 58 7.76 -4.73 -12.69
CA LEU A 58 6.44 -5.37 -12.59
C LEU A 58 5.54 -4.67 -11.56
N MET A 59 6.03 -4.43 -10.35
CA MET A 59 5.23 -3.82 -9.28
C MET A 59 4.69 -2.41 -9.61
N PRO A 60 5.49 -1.50 -10.21
CA PRO A 60 4.97 -0.23 -10.72
C PRO A 60 3.91 -0.40 -11.80
N ALA A 61 4.05 -1.39 -12.68
CA ALA A 61 3.05 -1.68 -13.72
C ALA A 61 1.73 -2.17 -13.12
N ILE A 62 1.79 -3.07 -12.14
CA ILE A 62 0.61 -3.58 -11.42
C ILE A 62 -0.09 -2.44 -10.68
N THR A 63 0.67 -1.63 -9.93
CA THR A 63 0.12 -0.50 -9.18
C THR A 63 -0.53 0.52 -10.13
N ALA A 64 0.13 0.86 -11.24
CA ALA A 64 -0.44 1.72 -12.27
C ALA A 64 -1.73 1.14 -12.83
N SER A 65 -1.76 -0.16 -13.12
CA SER A 65 -2.94 -0.84 -13.68
C SER A 65 -4.15 -0.75 -12.76
N GLY A 66 -3.96 -1.07 -11.48
CA GLY A 66 -5.03 -1.00 -10.47
C GLY A 66 -5.57 0.43 -10.29
N ILE A 67 -4.68 1.42 -10.24
CA ILE A 67 -5.07 2.83 -10.13
C ILE A 67 -5.82 3.27 -11.38
N ILE A 68 -5.24 3.15 -12.58
CA ILE A 68 -5.85 3.60 -13.84
C ILE A 68 -7.23 2.97 -14.05
N TYR A 69 -7.33 1.66 -13.83
CA TYR A 69 -8.61 0.97 -13.97
C TYR A 69 -9.65 1.53 -13.00
N THR A 70 -9.28 1.76 -11.74
CA THR A 70 -10.17 2.36 -10.74
C THR A 70 -10.59 3.79 -11.12
N ILE A 71 -9.68 4.60 -11.67
CA ILE A 71 -10.00 5.95 -12.18
C ILE A 71 -11.11 5.86 -13.23
N LYS A 72 -10.92 5.03 -14.25
CA LYS A 72 -11.87 4.86 -15.36
C LYS A 72 -13.18 4.22 -14.89
N PHE A 73 -13.09 3.25 -13.98
CA PHE A 73 -14.24 2.58 -13.39
C PHE A 73 -15.16 3.56 -12.66
N VAL A 74 -14.61 4.44 -11.83
CA VAL A 74 -15.39 5.43 -11.07
C VAL A 74 -15.99 6.50 -11.99
N LYS A 75 -15.25 6.94 -13.02
CA LYS A 75 -15.70 7.94 -14.00
C LYS A 75 -16.78 7.44 -14.96
N SER A 76 -16.89 6.14 -15.15
CA SER A 76 -17.82 5.54 -16.11
C SER A 76 -18.98 4.86 -15.41
N ASN A 77 -20.15 4.91 -16.04
CA ASN A 77 -21.33 4.14 -15.65
C ASN A 77 -21.43 2.78 -16.35
N GLY A 78 -20.65 2.55 -17.40
CA GLY A 78 -20.65 1.33 -18.19
C GLY A 78 -19.66 0.28 -17.70
N VAL A 79 -19.72 -0.91 -18.31
CA VAL A 79 -18.71 -1.95 -18.09
C VAL A 79 -17.38 -1.49 -18.70
N ILE A 80 -16.32 -1.42 -17.87
CA ILE A 80 -14.97 -1.05 -18.32
C ILE A 80 -14.22 -2.31 -18.73
N SER A 81 -13.63 -2.29 -19.92
CA SER A 81 -12.87 -3.41 -20.47
C SER A 81 -11.55 -3.63 -19.71
N LEU A 82 -11.10 -4.88 -19.57
CA LEU A 82 -9.85 -5.18 -18.84
C LEU A 82 -8.61 -4.59 -19.52
N SER A 83 -8.63 -4.44 -20.84
CA SER A 83 -7.54 -3.82 -21.60
C SER A 83 -7.29 -2.38 -21.20
N GLU A 84 -8.30 -1.68 -20.66
CA GLU A 84 -8.14 -0.32 -20.16
C GLU A 84 -7.28 -0.21 -18.89
N ALA A 85 -7.03 -1.33 -18.21
CA ALA A 85 -6.10 -1.41 -17.09
C ALA A 85 -4.63 -1.30 -17.54
N ILE A 86 -4.32 -1.60 -18.81
CA ILE A 86 -2.94 -1.63 -19.29
C ILE A 86 -2.37 -0.19 -19.29
N PRO A 87 -1.31 0.09 -18.51
CA PRO A 87 -0.72 1.41 -18.46
C PRO A 87 0.04 1.71 -19.75
N SER A 88 -0.01 2.97 -20.21
CA SER A 88 0.90 3.43 -21.25
C SER A 88 2.35 3.42 -20.75
N VAL A 89 3.33 3.31 -21.65
CA VAL A 89 4.77 3.36 -21.30
C VAL A 89 5.10 4.65 -20.51
N LYS A 90 4.50 5.78 -20.91
CA LYS A 90 4.64 7.06 -20.20
C LYS A 90 4.11 6.97 -18.77
N THR A 91 2.91 6.42 -18.57
CA THR A 91 2.32 6.27 -17.24
C THR A 91 3.11 5.30 -16.38
N TRP A 92 3.54 4.18 -16.95
CA TRP A 92 4.39 3.20 -16.28
C TRP A 92 5.70 3.82 -15.78
N GLY A 93 6.43 4.56 -16.62
CA GLY A 93 7.65 5.27 -16.23
C GLY A 93 7.41 6.29 -15.10
N ARG A 94 6.26 6.96 -15.09
CA ARG A 94 5.87 7.87 -14.00
C ARG A 94 5.60 7.14 -12.69
N PHE A 95 5.03 5.93 -12.73
CA PHE A 95 4.89 5.10 -11.54
C PHE A 95 6.23 4.57 -11.02
N ILE A 96 7.19 4.27 -11.90
CA ILE A 96 8.57 3.95 -11.48
C ILE A 96 9.18 5.13 -10.73
N ILE A 97 9.08 6.35 -11.27
CA ILE A 97 9.57 7.57 -10.60
C ILE A 97 8.87 7.78 -9.26
N SER A 98 7.54 7.61 -9.21
CA SER A 98 6.77 7.69 -7.97
C SER A 98 7.25 6.69 -6.93
N MET A 99 7.50 5.44 -7.34
CA MET A 99 7.99 4.38 -6.48
C MET A 99 9.38 4.74 -5.91
N ILE A 100 10.33 5.14 -6.76
CA ILE A 100 11.67 5.54 -6.33
C ILE A 100 11.59 6.67 -5.30
N VAL A 101 10.75 7.68 -5.53
CA VAL A 101 10.62 8.77 -4.55
C VAL A 101 9.99 8.28 -3.25
N THR A 102 8.97 7.42 -3.30
CA THR A 102 8.42 6.83 -2.06
C THR A 102 9.45 5.98 -1.31
N MET A 103 10.37 5.31 -2.01
CA MET A 103 11.48 4.60 -1.39
C MET A 103 12.45 5.56 -0.68
N ILE A 104 12.75 6.72 -1.27
CA ILE A 104 13.58 7.75 -0.63
C ILE A 104 12.96 8.22 0.69
N PHE A 105 11.64 8.46 0.72
CA PHE A 105 10.93 8.81 1.97
C PHE A 105 10.93 7.68 3.00
N SER A 106 11.13 6.43 2.57
CA SER A 106 11.25 5.28 3.48
C SER A 106 12.66 5.10 4.06
N ILE A 107 13.71 5.72 3.51
CA ILE A 107 15.09 5.54 3.99
C ILE A 107 15.24 5.88 5.49
N PRO A 108 14.75 7.03 6.00
CA PRO A 108 14.85 7.32 7.44
C PRO A 108 14.12 6.28 8.30
N ILE A 109 12.98 5.77 7.82
CA ILE A 109 12.21 4.73 8.50
C ILE A 109 13.03 3.44 8.56
N LEU A 110 13.63 3.04 7.44
CA LEU A 110 14.49 1.86 7.35
C LEU A 110 15.73 1.98 8.24
N LEU A 111 16.31 3.17 8.39
CA LEU A 111 17.42 3.41 9.32
C LEU A 111 16.99 3.19 10.78
N VAL A 112 15.83 3.69 11.18
CA VAL A 112 15.29 3.45 12.54
C VAL A 112 15.02 1.96 12.76
N VAL A 113 14.44 1.27 11.76
CA VAL A 113 14.23 -0.18 11.79
C VAL A 113 15.55 -0.92 11.92
N PHE A 114 16.57 -0.55 11.15
CA PHE A 114 17.89 -1.16 11.18
C PHE A 114 18.54 -1.03 12.57
N LEU A 115 18.51 0.17 13.16
CA LEU A 115 18.99 0.42 14.52
C LEU A 115 18.21 -0.39 15.56
N GLY A 116 16.88 -0.47 15.41
CA GLY A 116 16.03 -1.31 16.26
C GLY A 116 16.38 -2.80 16.16
N ASN A 117 16.72 -3.29 14.96
CA ASN A 117 17.15 -4.68 14.75
C ASN A 117 18.52 -4.96 15.40
N ILE A 118 19.48 -4.04 15.31
CA ILE A 118 20.77 -4.18 16.02
C ILE A 118 20.52 -4.33 17.51
N PHE A 119 19.69 -3.45 18.08
CA PHE A 119 19.36 -3.49 19.49
C PHE A 119 18.67 -4.80 19.87
N LEU A 120 17.72 -5.28 19.05
CA LEU A 120 17.03 -6.55 19.24
C LEU A 120 18.00 -7.74 19.23
N VAL A 121 18.94 -7.79 18.28
CA VAL A 121 19.93 -8.87 18.22
C VAL A 121 20.83 -8.88 19.46
N LEU A 122 21.34 -7.71 19.87
CA LEU A 122 22.14 -7.58 21.10
C LEU A 122 21.36 -7.99 22.36
N SER A 123 20.06 -7.76 22.36
CA SER A 123 19.14 -8.14 23.43
C SER A 123 18.96 -9.65 23.51
N ILE A 124 18.80 -10.32 22.36
CA ILE A 124 18.67 -11.78 22.29
C ILE A 124 19.98 -12.46 22.70
N THR A 125 21.14 -11.96 22.24
CA THR A 125 22.44 -12.57 22.57
C THR A 125 22.79 -12.41 24.04
N SER A 126 22.49 -11.26 24.65
CA SER A 126 22.66 -11.04 26.10
C SER A 126 21.71 -11.90 26.95
N LEU A 127 20.47 -12.11 26.49
CA LEU A 127 19.56 -13.06 27.13
C LEU A 127 20.10 -14.49 27.05
N HIS A 128 20.57 -14.90 25.86
CA HIS A 128 21.13 -16.23 25.66
C HIS A 128 22.32 -16.50 26.60
N SER A 129 23.23 -15.54 26.76
CA SER A 129 24.36 -15.70 27.69
C SER A 129 23.94 -15.71 29.16
N ALA A 130 22.97 -14.87 29.56
CA ALA A 130 22.44 -14.87 30.92
C ALA A 130 21.76 -16.20 31.29
N LEU A 131 21.07 -16.83 30.33
CA LEU A 131 20.46 -18.16 30.49
C LEU A 131 21.53 -19.24 30.71
N LEU A 132 22.60 -19.24 29.91
CA LEU A 132 23.69 -20.22 30.03
C LEU A 132 24.44 -20.10 31.37
N ASN A 133 24.59 -18.89 31.88
CA ASN A 133 25.33 -18.63 33.12
C ASN A 133 24.45 -18.72 34.39
N GLY A 134 23.15 -19.04 34.25
CA GLY A 134 22.21 -19.11 35.37
C GLY A 134 21.90 -17.76 36.04
N GLN A 135 22.28 -16.64 35.43
CA GLN A 135 22.15 -15.28 35.96
C GLN A 135 20.94 -14.56 35.35
N ILE A 136 19.75 -15.15 35.46
CA ILE A 136 18.54 -14.53 34.91
C ILE A 136 18.09 -13.40 35.85
N SER A 137 18.42 -12.17 35.50
CA SER A 137 17.76 -11.00 36.10
C SER A 137 16.57 -10.60 35.23
N MET A 138 15.36 -10.74 35.77
CA MET A 138 14.11 -10.52 35.03
C MET A 138 13.88 -9.04 34.66
N ASN A 139 14.44 -8.12 35.45
CA ASN A 139 14.15 -6.68 35.39
C ASN A 139 14.75 -5.94 34.17
N PRO A 140 16.05 -6.10 33.81
CA PRO A 140 16.60 -5.44 32.61
C PRO A 140 16.01 -5.98 31.31
N MET A 141 15.54 -7.23 31.30
CA MET A 141 14.95 -7.85 30.12
C MET A 141 13.62 -7.21 29.72
N ILE A 142 12.74 -6.95 30.69
CA ILE A 142 11.45 -6.28 30.44
C ILE A 142 11.68 -4.85 29.91
N ALA A 143 12.67 -4.14 30.44
CA ALA A 143 13.01 -2.80 29.99
C ALA A 143 13.47 -2.79 28.52
N ILE A 144 14.32 -3.74 28.14
CA ILE A 144 14.80 -3.90 26.76
C ILE A 144 13.65 -4.17 25.78
N TRP A 145 12.77 -5.14 26.10
CA TRP A 145 11.61 -5.44 25.24
C TRP A 145 10.64 -4.26 25.14
N GLY A 146 10.46 -3.50 26.23
CA GLY A 146 9.68 -2.26 26.22
C GLY A 146 10.25 -1.21 25.26
N VAL A 147 11.57 -1.04 25.23
CA VAL A 147 12.25 -0.12 24.30
C VAL A 147 12.09 -0.58 22.84
N VAL A 148 12.27 -1.88 22.56
CA VAL A 148 12.06 -2.44 21.22
C VAL A 148 10.62 -2.19 20.75
N LEU A 149 9.64 -2.47 21.60
CA LEU A 149 8.22 -2.25 21.29
C LEU A 149 7.94 -0.78 20.99
N LEU A 150 8.50 0.14 21.78
CA LEU A 150 8.36 1.58 21.56
C LEU A 150 8.96 2.00 20.21
N ILE A 151 10.14 1.50 19.86
CA ILE A 151 10.78 1.76 18.56
C ILE A 151 9.88 1.26 17.41
N VAL A 152 9.36 0.04 17.52
CA VAL A 152 8.45 -0.53 16.51
C VAL A 152 7.20 0.33 16.35
N ILE A 153 6.57 0.76 17.45
CA ILE A 153 5.39 1.64 17.41
C ILE A 153 5.74 2.98 16.73
N LEU A 154 6.89 3.58 17.06
CA LEU A 154 7.34 4.84 16.46
C LEU A 154 7.57 4.70 14.95
N VAL A 155 8.19 3.60 14.51
CA VAL A 155 8.37 3.27 13.09
C VAL A 155 7.02 3.14 12.39
N LEU A 156 6.06 2.42 12.97
CA LEU A 156 4.73 2.23 12.39
C LEU A 156 3.97 3.56 12.27
N ILE A 157 4.07 4.42 13.28
CA ILE A 157 3.49 5.77 13.24
C ILE A 157 4.11 6.59 12.11
N LEU A 158 5.45 6.60 12.01
CA LEU A 158 6.15 7.37 10.97
C LEU A 158 5.79 6.86 9.56
N ALA A 159 5.77 5.54 9.36
CA ALA A 159 5.35 4.92 8.11
C ALA A 159 3.90 5.26 7.75
N ALA A 160 2.99 5.20 8.73
CA ALA A 160 1.60 5.57 8.53
C ALA A 160 1.44 7.05 8.15
N ILE A 161 2.18 7.96 8.80
CA ILE A 161 2.17 9.39 8.47
C ILE A 161 2.64 9.62 7.03
N VAL A 162 3.78 9.04 6.64
CA VAL A 162 4.31 9.17 5.28
C VAL A 162 3.33 8.61 4.24
N GLY A 163 2.76 7.43 4.51
CA GLY A 163 1.76 6.81 3.64
C GLY A 163 0.50 7.66 3.48
N ILE A 164 -0.02 8.24 4.57
CA ILE A 164 -1.16 9.16 4.53
C ILE A 164 -0.82 10.41 3.73
N LEU A 165 0.36 10.99 3.91
CA LEU A 165 0.78 12.21 3.21
C LEU A 165 0.97 11.99 1.70
N LEU A 166 1.44 10.80 1.30
CA LEU A 166 1.67 10.43 -0.10
C LEU A 166 0.48 9.71 -0.74
N PHE A 167 -0.62 9.51 -0.03
CA PHE A 167 -1.81 8.83 -0.55
C PHE A 167 -2.35 9.40 -1.88
N PRO A 168 -2.45 10.74 -2.06
CA PRO A 168 -2.86 11.32 -3.36
C PRO A 168 -1.89 11.09 -4.52
N LEU A 169 -0.61 10.77 -4.25
CA LEU A 169 0.45 10.76 -5.26
C LEU A 169 0.16 9.83 -6.46
N PRO A 170 -0.28 8.56 -6.28
CA PRO A 170 -0.56 7.68 -7.41
C PRO A 170 -1.67 8.21 -8.33
N TYR A 171 -2.67 8.91 -7.80
CA TYR A 171 -3.72 9.51 -8.61
C TYR A 171 -3.20 10.69 -9.44
N LEU A 172 -2.40 11.57 -8.84
CA LEU A 172 -1.74 12.68 -9.53
C LEU A 172 -0.77 12.20 -10.63
N MET A 173 -0.10 11.07 -10.39
CA MET A 173 0.81 10.43 -11.34
C MET A 173 0.07 9.66 -12.45
N ALA A 174 -1.14 9.16 -12.20
CA ALA A 174 -1.98 8.56 -13.24
C ALA A 174 -2.64 9.62 -14.13
N GLU A 175 -3.00 10.78 -13.57
CA GLU A 175 -3.75 11.84 -14.28
C GLU A 175 -2.87 12.85 -15.03
N ASP A 176 -1.54 12.74 -14.95
CA ASP A 176 -0.61 13.61 -15.69
C ASP A 176 -0.74 15.10 -15.44
N THR A 177 -1.10 15.45 -14.20
CA THR A 177 -1.37 16.84 -13.83
C THR A 177 -0.13 17.67 -13.55
N CYS A 178 1.01 17.04 -13.21
CA CYS A 178 2.24 17.74 -12.81
C CYS A 178 3.47 16.80 -12.70
N GLY A 179 4.66 17.41 -12.59
CA GLY A 179 5.92 16.70 -12.29
C GLY A 179 5.96 16.14 -10.85
N ILE A 180 6.89 15.22 -10.58
CA ILE A 180 6.90 14.44 -9.32
C ILE A 180 6.99 15.31 -8.05
N TRP A 181 7.86 16.31 -8.03
CA TRP A 181 8.03 17.19 -6.85
C TRP A 181 6.82 18.08 -6.60
N GLU A 182 6.20 18.55 -7.66
CA GLU A 182 4.95 19.29 -7.55
C GLU A 182 3.81 18.38 -7.11
N ALA A 183 3.76 17.14 -7.61
CA ALA A 183 2.79 16.15 -7.19
C ALA A 183 2.90 15.85 -5.69
N ILE A 184 4.11 15.77 -5.14
CA ILE A 184 4.33 15.58 -3.69
C ILE A 184 3.84 16.79 -2.89
N LYS A 185 4.19 18.01 -3.31
CA LYS A 185 3.72 19.24 -2.66
C LYS A 185 2.19 19.32 -2.67
N ARG A 186 1.57 19.00 -3.82
CA ARG A 186 0.11 18.91 -3.96
C ARG A 186 -0.47 17.82 -3.09
N SER A 187 0.14 16.64 -3.03
CA SER A 187 -0.26 15.53 -2.16
C SER A 187 -0.32 15.97 -0.70
N PHE A 188 0.70 16.67 -0.20
CA PHE A 188 0.74 17.17 1.17
C PHE A 188 -0.34 18.23 1.42
N LYS A 189 -0.56 19.12 0.44
CA LYS A 189 -1.60 20.16 0.52
C LYS A 189 -3.00 19.55 0.55
N ILE A 190 -3.28 18.56 -0.30
CA ILE A 190 -4.57 17.84 -0.36
C ILE A 190 -4.84 17.13 0.97
N MET A 191 -3.83 16.57 1.60
CA MET A 191 -3.98 15.85 2.87
C MET A 191 -4.02 16.76 4.11
N ASN A 192 -3.82 18.07 3.95
CA ASN A 192 -3.88 18.99 5.08
C ASN A 192 -5.32 19.08 5.61
N GLY A 193 -5.52 18.78 6.89
CA GLY A 193 -6.86 18.68 7.51
C GLY A 193 -7.55 17.31 7.35
N HIS A 194 -7.08 16.44 6.45
CA HIS A 194 -7.76 15.18 6.09
C HIS A 194 -7.05 13.90 6.57
N LYS A 195 -5.89 14.02 7.21
CA LYS A 195 -5.06 12.87 7.67
C LYS A 195 -5.82 11.88 8.54
N TRP A 196 -6.59 12.40 9.51
CA TRP A 196 -7.32 11.59 10.47
C TRP A 196 -8.52 10.87 9.83
N GLU A 197 -9.17 11.50 8.86
CA GLU A 197 -10.27 10.91 8.10
C GLU A 197 -9.79 9.68 7.31
N LEU A 198 -8.64 9.78 6.63
CA LEU A 198 -8.04 8.66 5.91
C LEU A 198 -7.62 7.52 6.85
N PHE A 199 -7.05 7.86 8.02
CA PHE A 199 -6.69 6.86 9.02
C PHE A 199 -7.92 6.07 9.52
N ILE A 200 -9.00 6.78 9.89
CA ILE A 200 -10.26 6.15 10.30
C ILE A 200 -10.91 5.36 9.14
N MET A 201 -10.79 5.85 7.90
CA MET A 201 -11.24 5.13 6.70
C MET A 201 -10.51 3.78 6.60
N GLY A 202 -9.19 3.76 6.73
CA GLY A 202 -8.38 2.53 6.75
C GLY A 202 -8.78 1.56 7.87
N LEU A 203 -8.88 2.05 9.11
CA LEU A 203 -9.31 1.23 10.26
C LEU A 203 -10.69 0.58 10.05
N SER A 204 -11.60 1.26 9.36
CA SER A 204 -12.93 0.73 9.08
C SER A 204 -12.96 -0.42 8.06
N PHE A 205 -11.83 -0.74 7.44
CA PHE A 205 -11.64 -1.94 6.60
C PHE A 205 -10.90 -3.06 7.33
N LEU A 206 -10.30 -2.80 8.49
CA LEU A 206 -9.49 -3.78 9.23
C LEU A 206 -10.28 -5.04 9.59
N GLY A 207 -11.53 -4.90 10.01
CA GLY A 207 -12.39 -6.06 10.27
C GLY A 207 -12.62 -6.93 9.02
N TRP A 208 -12.83 -6.30 7.86
CA TRP A 208 -12.99 -7.02 6.59
C TRP A 208 -11.68 -7.69 6.15
N LEU A 209 -10.54 -7.04 6.38
CA LEU A 209 -9.22 -7.63 6.10
C LEU A 209 -9.00 -8.90 6.93
N ILE A 210 -9.33 -8.87 8.22
CA ILE A 210 -9.23 -10.05 9.10
C ILE A 210 -10.13 -11.18 8.58
N LEU A 211 -11.39 -10.88 8.22
CA LEU A 211 -12.31 -11.86 7.64
C LEU A 211 -11.75 -12.46 6.34
N SER A 212 -11.17 -11.64 5.46
CA SER A 212 -10.58 -12.11 4.21
C SER A 212 -9.39 -13.05 4.45
N VAL A 213 -8.56 -12.80 5.46
CA VAL A 213 -7.46 -13.69 5.84
C VAL A 213 -7.98 -15.04 6.32
N LEU A 214 -9.08 -15.07 7.09
CA LEU A 214 -9.71 -16.33 7.52
C LEU A 214 -10.21 -17.19 6.34
N THR A 215 -10.50 -16.57 5.19
CA THR A 215 -10.87 -17.27 3.94
C THR A 215 -9.66 -17.65 3.07
N LEU A 216 -8.46 -17.80 3.67
CA LEU A 216 -7.20 -18.03 2.95
C LEU A 216 -6.89 -16.96 1.89
N GLY A 217 -7.33 -15.72 2.13
CA GLY A 217 -7.12 -14.60 1.22
C GLY A 217 -8.13 -14.48 0.07
N ILE A 218 -9.06 -15.43 -0.10
CA ILE A 218 -10.07 -15.40 -1.18
C ILE A 218 -10.94 -14.14 -1.08
N GLY A 219 -11.33 -13.74 0.13
CA GLY A 219 -12.08 -12.51 0.38
C GLY A 219 -11.38 -11.23 -0.10
N LEU A 220 -10.06 -11.24 -0.30
CA LEU A 220 -9.30 -10.09 -0.82
C LEU A 220 -9.69 -9.76 -2.26
N LEU A 221 -10.12 -10.75 -3.06
CA LEU A 221 -10.53 -10.55 -4.44
C LEU A 221 -11.71 -9.57 -4.58
N TRP A 222 -12.61 -9.53 -3.59
CA TRP A 222 -13.72 -8.56 -3.53
C TRP A 222 -13.38 -7.34 -2.67
N LEU A 223 -12.60 -7.54 -1.60
CA LEU A 223 -12.30 -6.46 -0.67
C LEU A 223 -11.35 -5.41 -1.28
N LEU A 224 -10.33 -5.83 -2.01
CA LEU A 224 -9.37 -4.92 -2.66
C LEU A 224 -10.06 -3.96 -3.64
N PRO A 225 -10.86 -4.41 -4.62
CA PRO A 225 -11.53 -3.49 -5.53
C PRO A 225 -12.53 -2.58 -4.81
N TYR A 226 -13.17 -3.06 -3.73
CA TYR A 226 -14.01 -2.21 -2.89
C TYR A 226 -13.21 -1.10 -2.18
N ILE A 227 -12.06 -1.43 -1.62
CA ILE A 227 -11.16 -0.45 -0.99
C ILE A 227 -10.67 0.55 -2.03
N GLN A 228 -10.21 0.11 -3.21
CA GLN A 228 -9.69 0.99 -4.26
C GLN A 228 -10.75 1.99 -4.74
N VAL A 229 -11.97 1.53 -5.03
CA VAL A 229 -13.09 2.40 -5.42
C VAL A 229 -13.44 3.39 -4.29
N THR A 230 -13.47 2.92 -3.04
CA THR A 230 -13.73 3.79 -1.88
C THR A 230 -12.67 4.88 -1.75
N LEU A 231 -11.40 4.52 -1.88
CA LEU A 231 -10.28 5.46 -1.77
C LEU A 231 -10.25 6.46 -2.94
N ARG A 232 -10.58 6.03 -4.16
CA ARG A 232 -10.75 6.93 -5.30
C ARG A 232 -11.87 7.96 -5.05
N ILE A 233 -13.02 7.52 -4.57
CA ILE A 233 -14.14 8.42 -4.24
C ILE A 233 -13.74 9.38 -3.10
N TYR A 234 -13.04 8.89 -2.08
CA TYR A 234 -12.51 9.73 -1.01
C TYR A 234 -11.56 10.81 -1.56
N TYR A 235 -10.60 10.43 -2.42
CA TYR A 235 -9.70 11.37 -3.09
C TYR A 235 -10.46 12.45 -3.88
N LEU A 236 -11.52 12.08 -4.61
CA LEU A 236 -12.36 13.04 -5.34
C LEU A 236 -13.10 13.99 -4.39
N SER A 237 -13.60 13.49 -3.25
CA SER A 237 -14.32 14.31 -2.27
C SER A 237 -13.43 15.38 -1.61
N ILE A 238 -12.19 15.04 -1.24
CA ILE A 238 -11.26 16.00 -0.62
C ILE A 238 -10.61 16.96 -1.63
N THR A 239 -10.71 16.66 -2.92
CA THR A 239 -10.23 17.55 -4.01
C THR A 239 -11.34 18.37 -4.65
N GLY A 240 -12.60 18.21 -4.21
CA GLY A 240 -13.75 18.92 -4.79
C GLY A 240 -14.12 18.46 -6.21
N ARG A 241 -13.69 17.27 -6.62
CA ARG A 241 -13.90 16.69 -7.95
C ARG A 241 -15.01 15.63 -7.95
N GLU A 242 -16.02 15.84 -7.11
CA GLU A 242 -17.14 14.91 -6.93
C GLU A 242 -17.97 14.71 -8.21
N SER A 243 -17.93 15.67 -9.14
CA SER A 243 -18.54 15.56 -10.48
C SER A 243 -17.97 14.41 -11.33
N GLU A 244 -16.81 13.87 -10.99
CA GLU A 244 -16.23 12.69 -11.66
C GLU A 244 -16.79 11.37 -11.13
N ILE A 245 -17.66 11.41 -10.11
CA ILE A 245 -18.34 10.22 -9.57
C ILE A 245 -19.58 9.88 -10.43
N ASN A 246 -19.87 10.64 -11.47
CA ASN A 246 -21.06 10.46 -12.31
C ASN A 246 -21.19 9.08 -12.94
#